data_AF-A0A842W1X1-F1
#
_entry.id   AF-A0A842W1X1-F1
#
_cell.length_a   1.000
_cell.length_b   1.000
_cell.length_c   1.000
_cell.angle_alpha   90.00
_cell.angle_beta   90.00
_cell.angle_gamma   90.00
#
_symmetry.space_group_name_H-M   'P 1'
#
loop_
_entity.id
_entity.type
_entity.pdbx_description
1 polymer ?
#
loop_
_entity_poly.entity_id
_entity_poly.type
_entity_poly.pdbx_seq_one_letter_code
_entity_poly.pdbx_strand_id
1 'polypeptide(L)'
;MANNVLDEAKDLNNVFKELGKAEDIVKKIVKHPLRMLIFLLLYIYPELNVTEVSKKLNRSKATVSRHLKAMKNDEILKVREEKVKGRINPK
;
A
#
# COMPACT_ATOMS: atom_id res chain seq x y z
N MET A 1 9.68 39.27 15.36
CA MET A 1 8.51 38.56 15.95
C MET A 1 7.51 38.08 14.91
N ALA A 2 7.20 38.84 13.85
CA ALA A 2 6.24 38.40 12.81
C ALA A 2 6.67 37.17 11.98
N ASN A 3 7.98 36.99 11.71
CA ASN A 3 8.46 35.86 10.89
C ASN A 3 8.23 34.48 11.56
N ASN A 4 8.34 34.39 12.89
CA ASN A 4 8.15 33.13 13.61
C ASN A 4 6.70 32.61 13.56
N VAL A 5 5.73 33.53 13.62
CA VAL A 5 4.30 33.17 13.61
C VAL A 5 3.86 32.64 12.24
N LEU A 6 4.43 33.19 11.15
CA LEU A 6 4.15 32.73 9.79
C LEU A 6 4.76 31.35 9.51
N ASP A 7 5.95 31.07 10.06
CA ASP A 7 6.60 29.76 9.95
C ASP A 7 5.84 28.68 10.72
N GLU A 8 5.40 28.96 11.95
CA GLU A 8 4.57 28.06 12.77
C GLU A 8 3.22 27.73 12.09
N ALA A 9 2.56 28.73 11.51
CA ALA A 9 1.30 28.54 10.80
C ALA A 9 1.46 27.69 9.53
N LYS A 10 2.60 27.80 8.84
CA LYS A 10 2.93 26.98 7.67
C LYS A 10 3.17 25.52 8.06
N ASP A 11 3.87 25.29 9.15
CA ASP A 11 4.12 23.95 9.68
C ASP A 11 2.82 23.25 10.09
N LEU A 12 1.93 23.97 10.78
CA LEU A 12 0.63 23.43 11.17
C LEU A 12 -0.24 23.04 9.95
N ASN A 13 -0.25 23.87 8.90
CA ASN A 13 -0.96 23.56 7.66
C ASN A 13 -0.40 22.31 6.96
N ASN A 14 0.92 22.13 6.97
CA ASN A 14 1.55 20.92 6.44
C ASN A 14 1.12 19.67 7.21
N VAL A 15 1.08 19.75 8.55
CA VAL A 15 0.61 18.64 9.40
C VAL A 15 -0.83 18.26 9.05
N PHE A 16 -1.75 19.22 8.95
CA PHE A 16 -3.14 18.94 8.58
C PHE A 16 -3.26 18.30 7.19
N LYS A 17 -2.44 18.74 6.24
CA LYS A 17 -2.40 18.15 4.90
C LYS A 17 -1.95 16.69 4.92
N GLU A 18 -0.92 16.36 5.69
CA GLU A 18 -0.44 14.98 5.83
C GLU A 18 -1.45 14.10 6.59
N LEU A 19 -2.12 14.64 7.62
CA LEU A 19 -3.22 13.95 8.32
C LEU A 19 -4.37 13.61 7.38
N GLY A 20 -4.79 14.57 6.52
CA GLY A 20 -5.84 14.34 5.54
C GLY A 20 -5.49 13.23 4.54
N LYS A 21 -4.22 13.15 4.11
CA LYS A 21 -3.73 12.06 3.26
C LYS A 21 -3.77 10.71 3.98
N ALA A 22 -3.32 10.67 5.23
CA ALA A 22 -3.33 9.44 6.03
C ALA A 22 -4.77 8.94 6.25
N GLU A 23 -5.70 9.84 6.53
CA GLU A 23 -7.13 9.51 6.67
C GLU A 23 -7.71 8.88 5.39
N ASP A 24 -7.40 9.45 4.22
CA ASP A 24 -7.86 8.93 2.93
C ASP A 24 -7.29 7.53 2.64
N ILE A 25 -6.01 7.30 2.94
CA ILE A 25 -5.37 5.98 2.82
C ILE A 25 -6.08 4.96 3.71
N VAL A 26 -6.30 5.30 4.99
CA VAL A 26 -7.00 4.42 5.94
C VAL A 26 -8.39 4.08 5.42
N LYS A 27 -9.17 5.06 4.96
CA LYS A 27 -10.50 4.84 4.35
C LYS A 27 -10.45 3.85 3.18
N LYS A 28 -9.46 3.96 2.29
CA LYS A 28 -9.30 3.06 1.14
C LYS A 28 -8.91 1.64 1.53
N ILE A 29 -8.16 1.45 2.62
CA ILE A 29 -7.79 0.14 3.17
C ILE A 29 -9.00 -0.53 3.81
N VAL A 30 -9.72 0.18 4.69
CA VAL A 30 -10.83 -0.38 5.48
C VAL A 30 -12.07 -0.68 4.64
N LYS A 31 -12.20 -0.10 3.43
CA LYS A 31 -13.32 -0.32 2.51
C LYS A 31 -13.52 -1.80 2.11
N HIS A 32 -12.49 -2.64 2.23
CA HIS A 32 -12.61 -4.07 1.88
C HIS A 32 -11.78 -4.96 2.80
N PRO A 33 -12.35 -6.03 3.39
CA PRO A 33 -11.64 -6.90 4.33
C PRO A 33 -10.33 -7.47 3.78
N LEU A 34 -10.31 -7.89 2.51
CA LEU A 34 -9.09 -8.42 1.90
C LEU A 34 -7.97 -7.38 1.75
N ARG A 35 -8.28 -6.09 1.57
CA ARG A 35 -7.26 -5.03 1.50
C ARG A 35 -6.62 -4.83 2.88
N MET A 36 -7.42 -4.85 3.93
CA MET A 36 -6.95 -4.82 5.32
C MET A 36 -6.06 -6.03 5.64
N LEU A 37 -6.46 -7.24 5.25
CA LEU A 37 -5.63 -8.44 5.42
C LEU A 37 -4.30 -8.35 4.65
N ILE A 38 -4.31 -7.85 3.41
CA ILE A 38 -3.08 -7.62 2.63
C ILE A 38 -2.19 -6.60 3.33
N PHE A 39 -2.76 -5.49 3.81
CA PHE A 39 -2.01 -4.45 4.52
C PHE A 39 -1.35 -4.98 5.79
N LEU A 40 -2.11 -5.67 6.65
CA LEU A 40 -1.57 -6.31 7.86
C LEU A 40 -0.52 -7.36 7.54
N LEU A 41 -0.73 -8.13 6.48
CA LEU A 41 0.25 -9.12 6.05
C LEU A 41 1.56 -8.47 5.61
N LEU A 42 1.50 -7.38 4.86
CA LEU A 42 2.69 -6.64 4.41
C LEU A 42 3.33 -5.82 5.53
N TYR A 43 2.59 -5.47 6.59
CA TYR A 43 3.18 -4.91 7.81
C TYR A 43 4.09 -5.91 8.53
N ILE A 44 3.72 -7.20 8.51
CA ILE A 44 4.51 -8.29 9.13
C ILE A 44 5.62 -8.75 8.18
N TYR A 45 5.33 -8.83 6.88
CA TYR A 45 6.26 -9.26 5.82
C TYR A 45 6.39 -8.12 4.78
N PRO A 46 7.38 -7.21 4.94
CA PRO A 46 7.46 -5.95 4.17
C PRO A 46 7.43 -6.11 2.64
N GLU A 47 7.81 -7.27 2.13
CA GLU A 47 7.77 -7.60 0.72
C GLU A 47 7.35 -9.04 0.48
N LEU A 48 6.40 -9.23 -0.44
CA LEU A 48 5.88 -10.53 -0.86
C LEU A 48 5.48 -10.48 -2.34
N ASN A 49 5.70 -11.58 -3.06
CA ASN A 49 5.14 -11.77 -4.39
C ASN A 49 3.67 -12.22 -4.32
N VAL A 50 2.95 -12.09 -5.44
CA VAL A 50 1.51 -12.42 -5.54
C VAL A 50 1.21 -13.85 -5.10
N THR A 51 2.10 -14.81 -5.40
CA THR A 51 1.90 -16.22 -5.02
C THR A 51 2.00 -16.40 -3.51
N GLU A 52 2.93 -15.73 -2.85
CA GLU A 52 3.07 -15.79 -1.38
C GLU A 52 1.88 -15.17 -0.67
N VAL A 53 1.41 -14.00 -1.13
CA VAL A 53 0.20 -13.36 -0.59
C VAL A 53 -1.02 -14.27 -0.76
N SER A 54 -1.18 -14.87 -1.95
CA SER A 54 -2.26 -15.82 -2.25
C SER A 54 -2.25 -17.03 -1.31
N LYS A 55 -1.09 -17.64 -1.07
CA LYS A 55 -0.93 -18.77 -0.15
C LYS A 55 -1.23 -18.37 1.30
N LYS A 56 -0.66 -17.27 1.79
CA LYS A 56 -0.82 -16.83 3.19
C LYS A 56 -2.25 -16.42 3.52
N LEU A 57 -2.99 -15.86 2.55
CA LEU A 57 -4.38 -15.46 2.75
C LEU A 57 -5.40 -16.53 2.37
N ASN A 58 -4.96 -17.68 1.84
CA ASN A 58 -5.82 -18.73 1.30
C ASN A 58 -6.88 -18.16 0.32
N ARG A 59 -6.40 -17.42 -0.69
CA ARG A 59 -7.22 -16.78 -1.73
C ARG A 59 -6.61 -17.04 -3.11
N SER A 60 -7.45 -17.04 -4.14
CA SER A 60 -6.99 -17.20 -5.52
C SER A 60 -6.01 -16.08 -5.91
N LYS A 61 -5.02 -16.42 -6.75
CA LYS A 61 -4.09 -15.42 -7.30
C LYS A 61 -4.84 -14.32 -8.06
N ALA A 62 -5.90 -14.65 -8.79
CA ALA A 62 -6.70 -13.67 -9.53
C ALA A 62 -7.36 -12.65 -8.61
N THR A 63 -7.98 -13.10 -7.51
CA THR A 63 -8.57 -12.24 -6.49
C THR A 63 -7.50 -11.35 -5.86
N VAL A 64 -6.39 -11.93 -5.41
CA VAL A 64 -5.29 -11.19 -4.78
C VAL A 64 -4.70 -10.15 -5.75
N SER A 65 -4.40 -10.53 -6.99
CA SER A 65 -3.89 -9.62 -8.02
C SER A 65 -4.83 -8.44 -8.26
N ARG A 66 -6.15 -8.66 -8.31
CA ARG A 66 -7.14 -7.58 -8.45
C ARG A 66 -7.03 -6.58 -7.31
N HIS A 67 -6.93 -7.05 -6.07
CA HIS A 67 -6.82 -6.17 -4.90
C HIS A 67 -5.46 -5.47 -4.82
N LEU A 68 -4.36 -6.17 -5.09
CA LEU A 68 -3.01 -5.57 -5.13
C LEU A 68 -2.91 -4.48 -6.21
N LYS A 69 -3.46 -4.72 -7.40
CA LYS A 69 -3.52 -3.72 -8.47
C LYS A 69 -4.31 -2.48 -8.04
N ALA A 70 -5.46 -2.69 -7.40
CA ALA A 70 -6.25 -1.57 -6.90
C ALA A 70 -5.53 -0.80 -5.79
N MET A 71 -4.87 -1.48 -4.85
CA MET A 71 -4.10 -0.85 -3.78
C MET A 71 -2.85 -0.11 -4.29
N LYS A 72 -2.22 -0.61 -5.36
CA LYS A 72 -1.15 0.11 -6.08
C LYS A 72 -1.68 1.40 -6.70
N ASN A 73 -2.80 1.32 -7.41
CA ASN A 73 -3.43 2.49 -8.05
C ASN A 73 -3.91 3.52 -7.03
N ASP A 74 -4.32 3.06 -5.84
CA ASP A 74 -4.70 3.88 -4.70
C ASP A 74 -3.47 4.47 -3.96
N GLU A 75 -2.25 4.24 -4.47
CA GLU A 75 -0.95 4.66 -3.91
C GLU A 75 -0.64 4.11 -2.50
N ILE A 76 -1.33 3.04 -2.09
CA ILE A 76 -1.16 2.39 -0.79
C ILE A 76 0.07 1.48 -0.80
N LEU A 77 0.37 0.86 -1.93
CA LEU A 77 1.45 -0.12 -2.08
C LEU A 77 2.43 0.30 -3.18
N LYS A 78 3.72 0.10 -2.90
CA LYS A 78 4.76 0.13 -3.92
C LYS A 78 4.95 -1.28 -4.48
N VAL A 79 5.18 -1.37 -5.79
CA VAL A 79 5.39 -2.65 -6.48
C VAL A 79 6.66 -2.53 -7.29
N ARG A 80 7.55 -3.53 -7.17
CA ARG A 80 8.69 -3.71 -8.05
C ARG A 80 8.45 -4.87 -9.01
N GLU A 81 8.91 -4.72 -10.25
CA GLU A 81 8.91 -5.80 -11.23
C GLU A 81 10.34 -6.36 -11.34
N GLU A 82 10.53 -7.61 -10.94
CA GLU A 82 11.76 -8.33 -11.29
C GLU A 82 11.62 -8.85 -12.72
N LYS A 83 12.42 -8.31 -13.63
CA LYS A 83 12.58 -8.88 -14.97
C LYS A 83 13.40 -10.16 -14.85
N VAL A 84 12.73 -11.29 -14.68
CA VAL A 84 13.39 -12.60 -14.79
C VAL A 84 13.76 -12.81 -16.27
N LYS A 85 15.03 -12.61 -16.62
CA LYS A 85 15.55 -12.99 -17.94
C LYS A 85 15.65 -14.51 -18.00
N GLY A 86 14.65 -15.17 -18.59
CA GLY A 86 14.73 -16.61 -18.89
C GLY A 86 13.37 -17.26 -19.11
N ARG A 87 13.34 -18.32 -19.93
CA ARG A 87 12.19 -19.23 -20.00
C ARG A 87 12.10 -19.98 -18.68
N ILE A 88 10.95 -19.88 -17.99
CA ILE A 88 10.61 -20.81 -16.91
C ILE A 88 10.43 -22.16 -17.60
N ASN A 89 11.37 -23.07 -17.41
CA ASN A 89 11.24 -24.45 -17.90
C ASN A 89 10.36 -25.20 -16.88
N PRO A 90 9.12 -25.59 -17.22
CA PRO A 90 8.34 -26.43 -16.33
C PRO A 90 8.98 -27.82 -16.32
N LYS A 91 9.42 -28.27 -15.13
CA LYS A 91 9.69 -29.69 -14.88
C LYS A 91 8.38 -30.46 -14.83
#